data_AF-A0A6B3GML1-F1
#
_entry.id   AF-A0A6B3GML1-F1
#
_cell.length_a   1.000
_cell.length_b   1.000
_cell.length_c   1.000
_cell.angle_alpha   90.00
_cell.angle_beta   90.00
_cell.angle_gamma   90.00
#
_symmetry.space_group_name_H-M   'P 1'
#
loop_
_entity.id
_entity.type
_entity.pdbx_description
1 polymer ?
#
loop_
_entity_poly.entity_id
_entity_poly.type
_entity_poly.pdbx_seq_one_letter_code
_entity_poly.pdbx_strand_id
1 'polypeptide(L)'
;VLDPEQEAGLEAYMEAGGGFLGIHDAARTEPYSDWFTGLVGARPAAKSPAAVQRATVEIGDRVHPATKNLPLEWKRPDKWLNWTKNPSGDVHTVARV
;
A
#
# COMPACT_ATOMS: atom_id res chain seq x y z
N VAL A 1 12.14 10.65 -6.94
CA VAL A 1 12.66 9.30 -7.27
C VAL A 1 12.58 9.16 -8.78
N LEU A 2 11.40 9.38 -9.32
CA LEU A 2 11.21 9.58 -10.75
C LEU A 2 11.57 11.02 -11.11
N ASP A 3 12.12 11.21 -12.30
CA ASP A 3 12.09 12.52 -12.97
C ASP A 3 10.73 12.72 -13.68
N PRO A 4 10.42 13.92 -14.21
CA PRO A 4 9.11 14.19 -14.83
C PRO A 4 8.78 13.28 -16.01
N GLU A 5 9.78 12.86 -16.79
CA GLU A 5 9.55 11.98 -17.95
C GLU A 5 9.23 10.55 -17.48
N GLN A 6 9.90 10.09 -16.43
CA GLN A 6 9.65 8.80 -15.81
C GLN A 6 8.27 8.74 -15.11
N GLU A 7 7.84 9.82 -14.45
CA GLU A 7 6.50 9.90 -13.87
C GLU A 7 5.41 9.85 -14.95
N ALA A 8 5.55 10.64 -16.02
CA ALA A 8 4.63 10.61 -17.16
C ALA A 8 4.60 9.24 -17.85
N GLY A 9 5.74 8.56 -17.95
CA GLY A 9 5.82 7.20 -18.50
C GLY A 9 5.09 6.18 -17.63
N LEU A 10 5.20 6.28 -16.30
CA LEU A 10 4.46 5.42 -15.38
C LEU A 10 2.96 5.71 -15.45
N GLU A 11 2.55 6.98 -15.52
CA GLU A 11 1.16 7.38 -15.70
C GLU A 11 0.56 6.77 -16.97
N ALA A 12 1.22 6.95 -18.12
CA ALA A 12 0.79 6.35 -19.38
C ALA A 12 0.71 4.82 -19.32
N TYR A 13 1.66 4.15 -18.65
CA TYR A 13 1.61 2.69 -18.46
C TYR A 13 0.38 2.27 -17.63
N MET A 14 0.05 3.01 -16.57
CA MET A 14 -1.13 2.73 -15.75
C MET A 14 -2.43 2.97 -16.53
N GLU A 15 -2.52 4.07 -17.29
CA GLU A 15 -3.67 4.38 -18.15
C GLU A 15 -3.88 3.33 -19.26
N ALA A 16 -2.79 2.73 -19.75
CA ALA A 16 -2.84 1.63 -20.72
C ALA A 16 -3.26 0.28 -20.12
N GLY A 17 -3.63 0.23 -18.83
CA GLY A 17 -4.04 -1.00 -18.13
C GLY A 17 -2.89 -1.77 -17.49
N GLY A 18 -1.72 -1.15 -17.33
CA GLY A 18 -0.60 -1.70 -16.59
C GLY A 18 -0.90 -1.94 -15.11
N GLY A 19 -0.19 -2.90 -14.51
CA GLY A 19 -0.30 -3.20 -13.08
C GLY A 19 0.83 -2.59 -12.26
N PHE A 20 0.51 -2.08 -11.07
CA PHE A 20 1.46 -1.57 -10.09
C PHE A 20 1.44 -2.40 -8.79
N LEU A 21 2.62 -2.77 -8.29
CA LEU A 21 2.81 -3.42 -6.99
C LEU A 21 3.79 -2.58 -6.16
N GLY A 22 3.26 -1.76 -5.25
CA GLY A 22 4.05 -1.01 -4.28
C GLY A 22 4.34 -1.84 -3.03
N ILE A 23 5.60 -1.87 -2.59
CA ILE A 23 6.03 -2.56 -1.37
C ILE A 23 6.61 -1.56 -0.38
N HIS A 24 6.08 -1.55 0.85
CA HIS A 24 6.59 -0.76 1.98
C HIS A 24 6.76 0.73 1.67
N ASP A 25 7.99 1.25 1.72
CA ASP A 25 8.30 2.68 1.53
C ASP A 25 8.07 3.18 0.10
N ALA A 26 7.70 2.31 -0.84
CA ALA A 26 7.09 2.75 -2.10
C ALA A 26 5.89 3.69 -1.87
N ALA A 27 5.13 3.51 -0.77
CA ALA A 27 4.05 4.42 -0.42
C ALA A 27 4.52 5.83 0.02
N ARG A 28 5.83 6.05 0.22
CA ARG A 28 6.44 7.34 0.58
C ARG A 28 7.12 8.06 -0.60
N THR A 29 7.28 7.41 -1.74
CA THR A 29 7.94 8.03 -2.91
C THR A 29 7.06 9.10 -3.54
N GLU A 30 7.66 10.03 -4.27
CA GLU A 30 6.95 11.13 -4.93
C GLU A 30 5.95 11.86 -3.99
N PRO A 31 6.35 12.35 -2.80
CA PRO A 31 5.41 12.94 -1.83
C PRO A 31 4.76 14.25 -2.31
N TYR A 32 5.30 14.84 -3.38
CA TYR A 32 4.79 16.03 -4.05
C TYR A 32 3.82 15.71 -5.21
N SER A 33 3.72 14.45 -5.64
CA SER A 33 2.84 14.06 -6.74
C SER A 33 1.46 13.69 -6.21
N ASP A 34 0.46 14.49 -6.56
CA ASP A 34 -0.94 14.19 -6.27
C ASP A 34 -1.41 12.96 -7.06
N TRP A 35 -0.93 12.80 -8.30
CA TRP A 35 -1.20 11.63 -9.12
C TRP A 35 -0.69 10.35 -8.45
N PHE A 36 0.58 10.31 -8.02
CA PHE A 36 1.15 9.15 -7.35
C PHE A 36 0.49 8.90 -5.99
N THR A 37 0.07 9.96 -5.29
CA THR A 37 -0.74 9.84 -4.06
C THR A 37 -2.08 9.15 -4.33
N GLY A 38 -2.74 9.48 -5.44
CA GLY A 38 -3.94 8.78 -5.90
C GLY A 38 -3.67 7.32 -6.25
N LEU A 39 -2.58 7.03 -6.95
CA LEU A 39 -2.18 5.66 -7.32
C LEU A 39 -2.00 4.75 -6.09
N VAL A 40 -1.34 5.23 -5.02
CA VAL A 40 -1.12 4.42 -3.80
C VAL A 40 -2.30 4.42 -2.83
N GLY A 41 -3.27 5.32 -2.99
CA GLY A 41 -4.52 5.39 -2.21
C GLY A 41 -4.39 5.95 -0.78
N ALA A 42 -3.27 5.73 -0.09
CA ALA A 42 -3.01 6.33 1.22
C ALA A 42 -1.51 6.54 1.48
N ARG A 43 -1.18 7.58 2.26
CA ARG A 43 0.20 7.90 2.65
C ARG A 43 0.50 7.48 4.10
N PRO A 44 1.68 6.90 4.37
CA PRO A 44 2.09 6.61 5.74
C PRO A 44 2.24 7.89 6.57
N ALA A 45 1.78 7.85 7.81
CA ALA A 45 1.94 8.93 8.78
C ALA A 45 3.42 9.12 9.12
N ALA A 46 3.83 10.38 9.32
CA ALA A 46 5.20 10.73 9.69
C ALA A 46 5.65 10.05 11.00
N LYS A 47 4.72 9.81 11.93
CA LYS A 47 4.96 9.13 13.22
C LYS A 47 4.81 7.60 13.16
N SER A 48 4.87 6.99 11.97
CA SER A 48 4.85 5.53 11.85
C SER A 48 6.05 4.89 12.57
N PRO A 49 5.89 3.72 13.20
CA PRO A 49 7.00 3.00 13.81
C PRO A 49 8.15 2.73 12.83
N ALA A 50 9.39 2.96 13.28
CA ALA A 50 10.59 2.64 12.50
C ALA A 50 11.20 1.27 12.87
N ALA A 51 10.81 0.73 14.03
CA ALA A 51 11.28 -0.55 14.54
C ALA A 51 10.35 -1.69 14.11
N VAL A 52 10.92 -2.90 14.00
CA VAL A 52 10.16 -4.12 13.74
C VAL A 52 9.28 -4.45 14.96
N GLN A 53 8.02 -4.76 14.72
CA GLN A 53 7.03 -5.10 15.74
C GLN A 53 6.27 -6.37 15.30
N ARG A 54 5.88 -7.20 16.28
CA ARG A 54 4.97 -8.33 16.02
C ARG A 54 3.55 -7.80 16.04
N ALA A 55 2.78 -8.12 15.00
CA ALA A 55 1.36 -7.85 14.95
C ALA A 55 0.61 -9.06 14.36
N THR A 56 -0.71 -9.07 14.56
CA THR A 56 -1.61 -10.01 13.90
C THR A 56 -2.20 -9.32 12.68
N VAL A 57 -1.94 -9.87 11.50
CA VAL A 57 -2.61 -9.44 10.27
C VAL A 57 -3.97 -10.12 10.22
N GLU A 58 -5.04 -9.33 10.14
CA GLU A 58 -6.40 -9.80 9.91
C GLU A 58 -6.66 -9.87 8.40
N ILE A 59 -7.06 -11.06 7.92
CA ILE A 59 -7.43 -11.27 6.51
C ILE A 59 -8.94 -11.10 6.35
N GLY A 60 -9.35 -9.89 5.93
CA GLY A 60 -10.76 -9.49 5.83
C GLY A 60 -11.47 -10.05 4.59
N ASP A 61 -10.78 -10.13 3.44
CA ASP A 61 -11.31 -10.77 2.24
C ASP A 61 -10.75 -12.20 2.10
N ARG A 62 -11.65 -13.18 2.15
CA ARG A 62 -11.35 -14.61 2.05
C ARG A 62 -11.54 -15.20 0.65
N VAL A 63 -12.15 -14.44 -0.27
CA VAL A 63 -12.39 -14.86 -1.65
C VAL A 63 -11.36 -14.28 -2.61
N HIS A 64 -10.70 -13.16 -2.26
CA HIS A 64 -9.69 -12.55 -3.10
C HIS A 64 -8.54 -13.52 -3.43
N PRO A 65 -8.09 -13.61 -4.71
CA PRO A 65 -7.03 -14.54 -5.11
C PRO A 65 -5.72 -14.41 -4.31
N ALA A 66 -5.38 -13.20 -3.86
CA ALA A 66 -4.18 -12.94 -3.09
C ALA A 66 -4.22 -13.44 -1.63
N THR A 67 -5.42 -13.68 -1.08
CA THR A 67 -5.61 -13.97 0.35
C THR A 67 -6.39 -15.25 0.63
N LYS A 68 -7.05 -15.86 -0.37
CA LYS A 68 -7.92 -17.04 -0.21
C LYS A 68 -7.28 -18.24 0.50
N ASN A 69 -5.96 -18.41 0.38
CA ASN A 69 -5.22 -19.51 0.98
C ASN A 69 -4.47 -19.14 2.27
N LEU A 70 -4.61 -17.91 2.76
CA LEU A 70 -3.98 -17.46 4.02
C LEU A 70 -4.85 -17.86 5.23
N PRO A 71 -4.30 -17.96 6.45
CA PRO A 71 -5.12 -18.09 7.66
C PRO A 71 -5.94 -16.81 7.93
N LEU A 72 -6.97 -16.89 8.76
CA LEU A 72 -7.79 -15.71 9.12
C LEU A 72 -6.97 -14.65 9.86
N GLU A 73 -6.10 -15.12 10.75
CA GLU A 73 -5.18 -14.31 11.52
C GLU A 73 -3.76 -14.82 11.30
N TRP A 74 -2.84 -13.90 10.98
CA TRP A 74 -1.45 -14.24 10.74
C TRP A 74 -0.51 -13.40 11.59
N LYS A 75 0.13 -14.02 12.59
CA LYS A 75 1.10 -13.36 13.46
C LYS A 75 2.46 -13.31 12.79
N ARG A 76 2.96 -12.11 12.48
CA ARG A 76 4.28 -11.91 11.86
C ARG A 76 5.01 -10.65 12.38
N PRO A 77 6.35 -10.65 12.41
CA PRO A 77 7.13 -9.45 12.62
C PRO A 77 7.25 -8.64 11.33
N ASP A 78 7.06 -7.32 11.40
CA ASP A 78 7.37 -6.38 10.32
C ASP A 78 7.52 -4.94 10.86
N LYS A 79 7.95 -4.01 10.01
CA LYS A 79 7.79 -2.57 10.24
C LYS A 79 6.40 -2.15 9.73
N TRP A 80 5.43 -2.09 10.63
CA TRP A 80 4.06 -1.72 10.28
C TRP A 80 3.93 -0.22 10.10
N LEU A 81 3.41 0.19 8.95
CA LEU A 81 3.14 1.60 8.64
C LEU A 81 1.77 1.97 9.20
N ASN A 82 1.70 3.11 9.88
CA ASN A 82 0.43 3.71 10.24
C ASN A 82 -0.01 4.63 9.11
N TRP A 83 -1.23 4.50 8.61
CA TRP A 83 -1.73 5.35 7.54
C TRP A 83 -2.24 6.69 8.08
N THR A 84 -1.97 7.80 7.37
CA THR A 84 -2.48 9.13 7.76
C THR A 84 -4.01 9.18 7.72
N LYS A 85 -4.60 8.51 6.73
CA LYS A 85 -6.04 8.25 6.62
C LYS A 85 -6.21 6.74 6.49
N ASN A 86 -7.21 6.18 7.17
CA ASN A 86 -7.54 4.76 6.99
C ASN A 86 -8.14 4.57 5.58
N PRO A 87 -7.51 3.79 4.69
CA PRO A 87 -8.05 3.58 3.34
C PRO A 87 -9.25 2.61 3.31
N SER A 88 -9.52 1.91 4.42
CA SER A 88 -10.64 0.95 4.48
C SER A 88 -11.97 1.66 4.28
N GLY A 89 -12.75 1.20 3.28
CA GLY A 89 -14.03 1.80 2.89
C GLY A 89 -13.96 2.63 1.61
N ASP A 90 -12.80 3.22 1.31
CA ASP A 90 -12.54 3.94 0.06
C ASP A 90 -11.87 3.04 -0.99
N VAL A 91 -11.12 2.03 -0.54
CA VAL A 91 -10.50 1.01 -1.39
C VAL A 91 -10.87 -0.40 -0.93
N HIS A 92 -10.68 -1.37 -1.81
CA HIS A 92 -10.83 -2.77 -1.44
C HIS A 92 -9.63 -3.26 -0.61
N THR A 93 -9.73 -3.14 0.71
CA THR A 93 -8.71 -3.65 1.64
C THR A 93 -8.86 -5.15 1.86
N VAL A 94 -7.84 -5.93 1.50
CA VAL A 94 -7.84 -7.40 1.65
C VAL A 94 -7.25 -7.90 2.97
N ALA A 95 -6.40 -7.10 3.61
CA ALA A 95 -5.76 -7.41 4.89
C ALA A 95 -5.43 -6.12 5.67
N ARG A 96 -5.39 -6.20 7.01
CA ARG A 96 -5.09 -5.05 7.89
C ARG A 96 -4.36 -5.45 9.17
N VAL A 97 -3.75 -4.46 9.82
CA VAL A 97 -3.07 -4.52 11.12
C VAL A 97 -3.54 -3.36 11.97
#